data_AF-A0A947HJ42-F1
#
_entry.id   AF-A0A947HJ42-F1
#
_cell.length_a   1.000
_cell.length_b   1.000
_cell.length_c   1.000
_cell.angle_alpha   90.00
_cell.angle_beta   90.00
_cell.angle_gamma   90.00
#
_symmetry.space_group_name_H-M   'P 1'
#
loop_
_entity.id
_entity.type
_entity.pdbx_description
1 polymer ?
#
loop_
_entity_poly.entity_id
_entity_poly.type
_entity_poly.pdbx_seq_one_letter_code
_entity_poly.pdbx_strand_id
1 'polypeptide(L)'
;MTVAPALAHLGHAETEALCRQCGVSCHFAVPVNGLPVVIDDLHCRYLTTEPGEGALPRYACSVYERRHEVAPWCQPVQAAFEQGLLAQDCPYALATRDAERARGRPYQYRGKTRLHPRLLAAAMPSIVRHILEEGVPDALSLEGLERFLQRAGVEGATIVHEGGRYRVVLP
;
A
#
# COMPACT_ATOMS: atom_id res chain seq x y z
N MET A 1 -14.49 13.63 11.03
CA MET A 1 -13.19 13.76 10.33
C MET A 1 -13.48 14.48 9.02
N THR A 2 -12.96 15.70 8.89
CA THR A 2 -13.24 16.59 7.75
C THR A 2 -12.36 16.24 6.56
N VAL A 3 -13.00 16.19 5.38
CA VAL A 3 -12.40 16.27 4.04
C VAL A 3 -11.16 17.15 4.06
N ALA A 4 -10.08 16.75 3.38
CA ALA A 4 -8.91 17.58 3.12
C ALA A 4 -9.37 18.97 2.60
N PRO A 5 -9.42 20.03 3.43
CA PRO A 5 -10.17 21.24 3.06
C PRO A 5 -9.40 22.10 2.04
N ALA A 6 -8.24 21.61 1.59
CA ALA A 6 -7.41 22.18 0.54
C ALA A 6 -7.90 21.82 -0.86
N LEU A 7 -8.44 20.60 -1.01
CA LEU A 7 -8.83 20.01 -2.29
C LEU A 7 -10.35 19.76 -2.35
N ALA A 8 -11.11 20.25 -1.37
CA ALA A 8 -12.56 20.10 -1.30
C ALA A 8 -13.32 20.74 -2.47
N HIS A 9 -12.65 21.56 -3.29
CA HIS A 9 -13.20 22.16 -4.50
C HIS A 9 -13.01 21.28 -5.74
N LEU A 10 -12.17 20.23 -5.66
CA LEU A 10 -11.96 19.29 -6.77
C LEU A 10 -13.09 18.26 -6.80
N GLY A 11 -13.61 17.98 -7.98
CA GLY A 11 -14.49 16.85 -8.24
C GLY A 11 -13.76 15.51 -8.13
N HIS A 12 -14.52 14.41 -8.22
CA HIS A 12 -13.98 13.05 -8.15
C HIS A 12 -12.90 12.82 -9.22
N ALA A 13 -13.17 13.16 -10.48
CA ALA A 13 -12.23 12.96 -11.59
C ALA A 13 -10.92 13.74 -11.41
N GLU A 14 -11.01 14.99 -10.94
CA GLU A 14 -9.83 15.83 -10.68
C GLU A 14 -8.99 15.29 -9.51
N THR A 15 -9.65 14.77 -8.48
CA THR A 15 -8.98 14.12 -7.34
C THR A 15 -8.28 12.84 -7.78
N GLU A 16 -8.92 12.00 -8.59
CA GLU A 16 -8.30 10.77 -9.13
C GLU A 16 -7.12 11.07 -10.05
N ALA A 17 -7.17 12.16 -10.83
CA ALA A 17 -6.07 12.60 -11.69
C ALA A 17 -4.78 12.95 -10.92
N LEU A 18 -4.86 13.18 -9.60
CA LEU A 18 -3.68 13.39 -8.75
C LEU A 18 -2.93 12.09 -8.43
N CYS A 19 -3.53 10.93 -8.70
CA CYS A 19 -2.87 9.65 -8.55
C CYS A 19 -1.80 9.47 -9.64
N ARG A 20 -0.53 9.55 -9.24
CA ARG A 20 0.62 9.33 -10.15
C ARG A 20 0.91 7.85 -10.45
N GLN A 21 0.01 6.94 -10.06
CA GLN A 21 0.20 5.49 -10.21
C GLN A 21 1.56 5.00 -9.67
N CYS A 22 2.00 5.53 -8.52
CA CYS A 22 3.34 5.30 -7.98
C CYS A 22 3.64 3.85 -7.55
N GLY A 23 2.65 2.95 -7.61
CA GLY A 23 2.71 1.58 -7.11
C GLY A 23 2.65 1.45 -5.59
N VAL A 24 3.32 2.32 -4.81
CA VAL A 24 3.40 2.23 -3.33
C VAL A 24 2.02 2.12 -2.67
N SER A 25 1.06 2.95 -3.08
CA SER A 25 -0.30 2.91 -2.52
C SER A 25 -1.04 1.59 -2.80
N CYS A 26 -0.66 0.87 -3.85
CA CYS A 26 -1.22 -0.42 -4.26
C CYS A 26 -0.58 -1.63 -3.56
N HIS A 27 0.42 -1.41 -2.70
CA HIS A 27 0.99 -2.47 -1.86
C HIS A 27 0.24 -2.59 -0.55
N PHE A 28 0.18 -3.81 -0.02
CA PHE A 28 -0.15 -4.02 1.38
C PHE A 28 0.99 -3.48 2.25
N ALA A 29 0.61 -2.85 3.36
CA ALA A 29 1.55 -2.29 4.30
C ALA A 29 1.40 -3.02 5.63
N VAL A 30 2.53 -3.48 6.16
CA VAL A 30 2.61 -4.11 7.47
C VAL A 30 3.02 -3.04 8.49
N PRO A 31 2.31 -2.90 9.62
CA PRO A 31 2.69 -1.95 10.66
C PRO A 31 3.98 -2.42 11.35
N VAL A 32 5.03 -1.60 11.26
CA VAL A 32 6.30 -1.80 11.97
C VAL A 32 6.53 -0.60 12.88
N ASN A 33 6.43 -0.78 14.19
CA ASN A 33 6.54 0.31 15.18
C ASN A 33 5.63 1.51 14.87
N GLY A 34 4.40 1.24 14.42
CA GLY A 34 3.42 2.27 14.04
C GLY A 34 3.67 2.95 12.68
N LEU A 35 4.66 2.50 11.92
CA LEU A 35 4.90 2.94 10.55
C LEU A 35 4.34 1.90 9.56
N PRO A 36 3.46 2.27 8.61
CA PRO A 36 2.98 1.34 7.60
C PRO A 36 4.05 1.12 6.52
N VAL A 37 4.72 -0.03 6.58
CA VAL A 37 5.83 -0.39 5.71
C VAL A 37 5.35 -1.26 4.56
N VAL A 38 5.62 -0.86 3.33
CA VAL A 38 5.32 -1.67 2.14
C VAL A 38 6.42 -2.67 1.86
N ILE A 39 6.02 -3.85 1.40
CA ILE A 39 6.90 -4.92 0.94
C ILE A 39 6.62 -5.11 -0.54
N ASP A 40 7.64 -4.98 -1.40
CA ASP A 40 7.43 -4.95 -2.85
C ASP A 40 6.77 -6.24 -3.39
N ASP A 41 6.99 -7.39 -2.74
CA ASP A 41 6.30 -8.64 -3.10
C ASP A 41 4.80 -8.63 -2.73
N LEU A 42 4.40 -7.86 -1.72
CA LEU A 42 3.04 -7.83 -1.19
C LEU A 42 2.23 -6.74 -1.90
N HIS A 43 2.07 -6.90 -3.21
CA HIS A 43 1.36 -5.96 -4.07
C HIS A 43 -0.04 -6.47 -4.44
N CYS A 44 -0.93 -5.54 -4.81
CA CYS A 44 -2.21 -5.89 -5.41
C CYS A 44 -2.02 -6.81 -6.63
N ARG A 45 -2.93 -7.79 -6.80
CA ARG A 45 -2.90 -8.75 -7.92
C ARG A 45 -2.95 -8.11 -9.32
N TYR A 46 -3.43 -6.86 -9.42
CA TYR A 46 -3.49 -6.11 -10.69
C TYR A 46 -2.30 -5.16 -10.89
N LEU A 47 -1.40 -5.06 -9.91
CA LEU A 47 -0.19 -4.24 -10.04
C LEU A 47 0.85 -5.02 -10.83
N THR A 48 1.23 -4.47 -11.98
CA THR A 48 2.33 -4.96 -12.80
C THR A 48 3.55 -4.08 -12.60
N THR A 49 4.72 -4.68 -12.80
CA THR A 49 6.00 -3.98 -12.80
C THR A 49 6.62 -4.05 -14.18
N GLU A 50 7.08 -2.90 -14.67
CA GLU A 50 7.91 -2.80 -15.85
C GLU A 50 9.33 -2.39 -15.44
N PRO A 51 10.35 -2.83 -16.19
CA PRO A 51 11.70 -2.30 -16.03
C PRO A 51 11.67 -0.78 -16.14
N GLY A 52 12.08 -0.09 -15.06
CA GLY A 52 12.18 1.36 -15.06
C GLY A 52 13.49 1.84 -15.67
N GLU A 53 13.52 3.10 -16.10
CA GLU A 53 14.77 3.82 -16.34
C GLU A 53 15.39 4.18 -14.97
N GLY A 54 16.23 3.30 -14.44
CA GLY A 54 16.93 3.48 -13.15
C GLY A 54 16.80 2.29 -12.18
N ALA A 55 17.02 2.55 -10.88
CA ALA A 55 17.07 1.52 -9.84
C ALA A 55 15.70 1.06 -9.30
N LEU A 56 14.59 1.69 -9.71
CA LEU A 56 13.23 1.35 -9.25
C LEU A 56 12.34 0.94 -10.43
N PRO A 57 11.52 -0.11 -10.28
CA PRO A 57 10.58 -0.51 -11.32
C PRO A 57 9.51 0.56 -11.52
N ARG A 58 9.04 0.70 -12.77
CA ARG A 58 7.81 1.43 -13.05
C ARG A 58 6.65 0.50 -12.69
N TYR A 59 5.64 1.06 -12.05
CA TYR A 59 4.44 0.31 -11.68
C TYR A 59 3.28 0.75 -12.59
N ALA A 60 2.45 -0.21 -12.99
CA ALA A 60 1.22 0.05 -13.72
C ALA A 60 0.09 -0.81 -13.13
N CYS A 61 -1.12 -0.28 -13.06
CA CYS A 61 -2.29 -1.06 -12.70
C CYS A 61 -2.98 -1.52 -13.98
N SER A 62 -3.04 -2.82 -14.21
CA SER A 62 -3.59 -3.41 -15.44
C SER A 62 -5.09 -3.15 -15.64
N VAL A 63 -5.78 -2.69 -14.60
CA VAL A 63 -7.22 -2.41 -14.62
C VAL A 63 -7.54 -0.98 -14.20
N TYR A 64 -6.57 -0.05 -14.21
CA TYR A 64 -6.71 1.26 -13.57
C TYR A 64 -8.01 2.00 -13.94
N GLU A 65 -8.34 2.14 -15.23
CA GLU A 65 -9.52 2.88 -15.72
C GLU A 65 -10.84 2.31 -15.20
N ARG A 66 -10.91 1.01 -14.94
CA ARG A 66 -12.10 0.30 -14.46
C ARG A 66 -11.90 -0.33 -13.07
N ARG A 67 -10.93 0.17 -12.30
CA ARG A 67 -10.46 -0.47 -11.07
C ARG A 67 -11.56 -0.61 -10.03
N HIS A 68 -12.49 0.34 -9.92
CA HIS A 68 -13.58 0.27 -8.96
C HIS A 68 -14.66 -0.76 -9.36
N GLU A 69 -14.74 -1.13 -10.64
CA GLU A 69 -15.62 -2.20 -11.12
C GLU A 69 -15.01 -3.58 -10.90
N VAL A 70 -13.72 -3.73 -11.25
CA VAL A 70 -13.01 -5.02 -11.23
C VAL A 70 -12.44 -5.36 -9.85
N ALA A 71 -12.06 -4.34 -9.09
CA ALA A 71 -11.53 -4.43 -7.74
C ALA A 71 -12.33 -3.49 -6.81
N PRO A 72 -13.55 -3.88 -6.38
CA PRO A 72 -14.39 -3.02 -5.53
C PRO A 72 -13.76 -2.63 -4.18
N TRP A 73 -12.71 -3.33 -3.75
CA TRP A 73 -11.90 -3.00 -2.58
C TRP A 73 -10.89 -1.87 -2.84
N CYS A 74 -10.64 -1.50 -4.10
CA CYS A 74 -9.77 -0.40 -4.48
C CYS A 74 -10.39 0.93 -4.06
N GLN A 75 -9.65 1.73 -3.32
CA GLN A 75 -10.15 2.97 -2.74
C GLN A 75 -9.93 4.15 -3.70
N PRO A 76 -10.93 5.04 -3.86
CA PRO A 76 -10.71 6.38 -4.39
C PRO A 76 -9.63 7.13 -3.61
N VAL A 77 -8.91 8.05 -4.26
CA VAL A 77 -7.76 8.77 -3.68
C VAL A 77 -8.12 9.44 -2.35
N GLN A 78 -9.28 10.09 -2.25
CA GLN A 78 -9.73 10.74 -1.02
C GLN A 78 -9.98 9.71 0.10
N ALA A 79 -10.68 8.61 -0.19
CA ALA A 79 -10.95 7.57 0.81
C ALA A 79 -9.65 6.89 1.26
N ALA A 80 -8.75 6.62 0.31
CA ALA A 80 -7.43 6.08 0.59
C ALA A 80 -6.60 7.02 1.48
N PHE A 81 -6.70 8.34 1.24
CA PHE A 81 -6.07 9.36 2.07
C PHE A 81 -6.59 9.32 3.51
N GLU A 82 -7.91 9.34 3.70
CA GLU A 82 -8.54 9.33 5.02
C GLU A 82 -8.18 8.08 5.85
N GLN A 83 -7.89 6.97 5.15
CA GLN A 83 -7.47 5.70 5.75
C GLN A 83 -5.94 5.56 5.89
N GLY A 84 -5.14 6.56 5.51
CA GLY A 84 -3.67 6.49 5.58
C GLY A 84 -3.03 5.52 4.58
N LEU A 85 -3.75 5.18 3.50
CA LEU A 85 -3.35 4.16 2.52
C LEU A 85 -2.49 4.69 1.38
N LEU A 86 -2.34 6.01 1.24
CA LEU A 86 -1.48 6.59 0.21
C LEU A 86 -0.01 6.57 0.65
N ALA A 87 0.89 6.57 -0.34
CA ALA A 87 2.31 6.77 -0.12
C ALA A 87 2.60 8.04 0.73
N GLN A 88 3.66 8.00 1.53
CA GLN A 88 4.09 9.12 2.38
C GLN A 88 4.39 10.40 1.56
N ASP A 89 4.88 10.23 0.33
CA ASP A 89 5.20 11.28 -0.63
C ASP A 89 4.06 11.53 -1.64
N CYS A 90 2.86 11.01 -1.38
CA CYS A 90 1.73 11.16 -2.28
C CYS A 90 1.36 12.65 -2.46
N PRO A 91 1.18 13.15 -3.69
CA PRO A 91 0.96 14.58 -3.95
C PRO A 91 -0.31 15.11 -3.30
N TYR A 92 -1.36 14.29 -3.30
CA TYR A 92 -2.62 14.59 -2.62
C TYR A 92 -2.39 14.79 -1.11
N ALA A 93 -1.62 13.90 -0.50
CA ALA A 93 -1.31 13.96 0.93
C ALA A 93 -0.40 15.15 1.28
N LEU A 94 0.58 15.47 0.41
CA LEU A 94 1.46 16.62 0.56
C LEU A 94 0.70 17.95 0.41
N ALA A 95 -0.14 18.09 -0.61
CA ALA A 95 -0.97 19.27 -0.82
C ALA A 95 -1.90 19.51 0.39
N THR A 96 -2.48 18.44 0.93
CA THR A 96 -3.32 18.53 2.13
C THR A 96 -2.51 18.95 3.35
N ARG A 97 -1.33 18.36 3.56
CA ARG A 97 -0.41 18.77 4.64
C ARG A 97 -0.09 20.26 4.58
N ASP A 98 0.30 20.72 3.40
CA ASP A 98 0.81 22.08 3.22
C ASP A 98 -0.30 23.12 3.47
N ALA A 99 -1.53 22.80 3.06
CA ALA A 99 -2.70 23.63 3.35
C ALA A 99 -3.10 23.64 4.84
N GLU A 100 -3.05 22.50 5.54
CA GLU A 100 -3.31 22.47 6.98
C GLU A 100 -2.23 23.22 7.77
N ARG A 101 -0.97 23.11 7.34
CA ARG A 101 0.15 23.86 7.90
C ARG A 101 -0.04 25.37 7.71
N ALA A 102 -0.50 25.81 6.54
CA ALA A 102 -0.82 27.22 6.27
C ALA A 102 -1.93 27.77 7.18
N ARG A 103 -2.82 26.90 7.68
CA ARG A 103 -3.86 27.23 8.68
C ARG A 103 -3.39 27.13 10.14
N GLY A 104 -2.09 26.90 10.36
CA GLY A 104 -1.52 26.74 11.70
C GLY A 104 -1.94 25.45 12.41
N ARG A 105 -2.46 24.46 11.68
CA ARG A 105 -2.91 23.19 12.26
C ARG A 105 -1.78 22.14 12.14
N PRO A 106 -1.44 21.43 13.22
CA PRO A 106 -0.51 20.32 13.12
C PRO A 106 -1.11 19.23 12.24
N TYR A 107 -0.29 18.70 11.34
CA TYR A 107 -0.74 17.70 10.38
C TYR A 107 0.18 16.47 10.43
N GLN A 108 -0.39 15.32 10.77
CA GLN A 108 0.33 14.06 10.97
C GLN A 108 -0.17 13.00 9.99
N TYR A 109 0.21 13.12 8.73
CA TYR A 109 0.08 12.03 7.77
C TYR A 109 1.40 11.27 7.68
N ARG A 110 1.40 10.00 8.07
CA ARG A 110 2.59 9.14 7.94
C ARG A 110 2.65 8.51 6.55
N GLY A 111 1.53 8.00 6.05
CA GLY A 111 1.44 7.31 4.77
C GLY A 111 2.30 6.06 4.68
N LYS A 112 2.05 5.25 3.66
CA LYS A 112 2.84 4.05 3.34
C LYS A 112 4.25 4.43 2.92
N THR A 113 5.25 3.67 3.38
CA THR A 113 6.65 3.96 3.04
C THR A 113 7.47 2.70 2.80
N ARG A 114 8.57 2.86 2.05
CA ARG A 114 9.59 1.82 1.88
C ARG A 114 10.70 2.05 2.90
N LEU A 115 11.10 0.98 3.59
CA LEU A 115 12.29 1.03 4.41
C LEU A 115 13.55 0.88 3.55
N HIS A 116 14.62 1.53 3.98
CA HIS A 116 15.95 1.23 3.47
C HIS A 116 16.26 -0.28 3.65
N PRO A 117 16.94 -0.97 2.70
CA PRO A 117 17.12 -2.43 2.74
C PRO A 117 17.66 -2.97 4.08
N ARG A 118 18.61 -2.26 4.70
CA ARG A 118 19.14 -2.63 6.04
C ARG A 118 18.06 -2.60 7.14
N LEU A 119 17.19 -1.59 7.13
CA LEU A 119 16.10 -1.48 8.10
C LEU A 119 15.00 -2.50 7.81
N LEU A 120 14.71 -2.75 6.53
CA LEU A 120 13.78 -3.79 6.12
C LEU A 120 14.24 -5.17 6.59
N ALA A 121 15.51 -5.50 6.38
CA ALA A 121 16.10 -6.76 6.87
C ALA A 121 15.98 -6.89 8.39
N ALA A 122 16.26 -5.83 9.14
CA ALA A 122 16.11 -5.82 10.60
C ALA A 122 14.64 -5.96 11.05
N ALA A 123 13.68 -5.42 10.29
CA ALA A 123 12.25 -5.50 10.57
C ALA A 123 11.61 -6.84 10.15
N MET A 124 12.27 -7.62 9.29
CA MET A 124 11.71 -8.80 8.64
C MET A 124 11.09 -9.81 9.62
N PRO A 125 11.69 -10.14 10.78
CA PRO A 125 11.07 -11.07 11.72
C PRO A 125 9.69 -10.59 12.23
N SER A 126 9.54 -9.28 12.48
CA SER A 126 8.26 -8.72 12.92
C SER A 126 7.23 -8.68 11.80
N ILE A 127 7.67 -8.44 10.56
CA ILE A 127 6.83 -8.46 9.37
C ILE A 127 6.27 -9.87 9.13
N VAL A 128 7.15 -10.88 9.16
CA VAL A 128 6.77 -12.29 9.01
C VAL A 128 5.78 -12.68 10.09
N ARG A 129 6.08 -12.39 11.36
CA ARG A 129 5.17 -12.70 12.48
C ARG A 129 3.77 -12.10 12.26
N HIS A 130 3.69 -10.82 11.88
CA HIS A 130 2.40 -10.17 11.61
C HIS A 130 1.63 -10.88 10.50
N ILE A 131 2.31 -11.30 9.42
CA ILE A 131 1.66 -12.01 8.30
C ILE A 131 1.17 -13.40 8.73
N LEU A 132 1.92 -14.11 9.56
CA LEU A 132 1.49 -15.41 10.10
C LEU A 132 0.26 -15.25 11.01
N GLU A 133 0.24 -14.23 11.88
CA GLU A 133 -0.83 -13.99 12.85
C GLU A 133 -2.11 -13.44 12.21
N GLU A 134 -1.98 -12.46 11.31
CA GLU A 134 -3.10 -11.70 10.76
C GLU A 134 -3.48 -12.11 9.33
N GLY A 135 -2.62 -12.85 8.64
CA GLY A 135 -2.73 -13.06 7.20
C GLY A 135 -2.58 -11.76 6.41
N VAL A 136 -2.88 -11.83 5.12
CA VAL A 136 -2.89 -10.67 4.23
C VAL A 136 -4.23 -10.60 3.46
N PRO A 137 -4.66 -9.43 2.97
CA PRO A 137 -5.87 -9.35 2.15
C PRO A 137 -5.76 -10.22 0.90
N ASP A 138 -6.86 -10.86 0.50
CA ASP A 138 -6.89 -11.66 -0.73
C ASP A 138 -6.73 -10.80 -2.00
N ALA A 139 -6.88 -9.48 -1.90
CA ALA A 139 -6.60 -8.50 -2.93
C ALA A 139 -5.15 -8.55 -3.48
N LEU A 140 -4.22 -9.17 -2.75
CA LEU A 140 -2.82 -9.30 -3.14
C LEU A 140 -2.58 -10.40 -4.16
N SER A 141 -1.43 -10.32 -4.83
CA SER A 141 -0.92 -11.42 -5.63
C SER A 141 -0.58 -12.61 -4.73
N LEU A 142 -1.22 -13.76 -4.97
CA LEU A 142 -0.87 -15.01 -4.27
C LEU A 142 0.58 -15.40 -4.56
N GLU A 143 1.02 -15.29 -5.82
CA GLU A 143 2.41 -15.53 -6.21
C GLU A 143 3.37 -14.56 -5.50
N GLY A 144 2.95 -13.31 -5.31
CA GLY A 144 3.71 -12.33 -4.53
C GLY A 144 3.87 -12.75 -3.07
N LEU A 145 2.80 -13.22 -2.44
CA LEU A 145 2.85 -13.75 -1.07
C LEU A 145 3.75 -15.00 -0.97
N GLU A 146 3.67 -15.92 -1.92
CA GLU A 146 4.52 -17.12 -1.96
C GLU A 146 6.01 -16.75 -2.08
N ARG A 147 6.36 -15.84 -3.00
CA ARG A 147 7.73 -15.33 -3.14
C ARG A 147 8.21 -14.66 -1.86
N PHE A 148 7.35 -13.87 -1.21
CA PHE A 148 7.69 -13.24 0.06
C PHE A 148 8.04 -14.28 1.12
N LEU A 149 7.18 -15.30 1.32
CA LEU A 149 7.38 -16.35 2.32
C LEU A 149 8.66 -17.16 2.04
N GLN A 150 8.90 -17.49 0.77
CA GLN A 150 10.12 -18.19 0.35
C GLN A 150 11.38 -17.36 0.69
N ARG A 151 11.41 -16.07 0.32
CA ARG A 151 12.56 -15.19 0.63
C ARG A 151 12.73 -14.95 2.13
N ALA A 152 11.64 -15.02 2.89
CA ALA A 152 11.65 -14.91 4.34
C ALA A 152 12.09 -16.21 5.05
N GLY A 153 12.31 -17.30 4.31
CA GLY A 153 12.70 -18.60 4.87
C GLY A 153 11.58 -19.32 5.60
N VAL A 154 10.32 -19.03 5.26
CA VAL A 154 9.14 -19.73 5.81
C VAL A 154 8.90 -20.99 4.98
N GLU A 155 9.45 -22.11 5.42
CA GLU A 155 9.37 -23.39 4.73
C GLU A 155 8.12 -24.20 5.11
N GLY A 156 7.60 -24.99 4.17
CA GLY A 156 6.47 -25.91 4.40
C GLY A 156 5.12 -25.23 4.67
N ALA A 157 5.04 -23.90 4.57
CA ALA A 157 3.80 -23.17 4.80
C ALA A 157 2.74 -23.49 3.72
N THR A 158 1.51 -23.69 4.16
CA THR A 158 0.33 -23.78 3.31
C THR A 158 -0.43 -22.45 3.37
N ILE A 159 -0.84 -21.92 2.22
CA ILE A 159 -1.69 -20.73 2.16
C ILE A 159 -3.14 -21.16 1.97
N VAL A 160 -4.01 -20.68 2.87
CA VAL A 160 -5.46 -20.93 2.80
C VAL A 160 -6.22 -19.61 2.63
N HIS A 161 -7.32 -19.64 1.90
CA HIS A 161 -8.21 -18.48 1.74
C HIS A 161 -9.36 -18.56 2.73
N GLU A 162 -9.46 -17.57 3.61
CA GLU A 162 -10.48 -17.53 4.65
C GLU A 162 -10.88 -16.07 4.93
N GLY A 163 -12.19 -15.78 4.88
CA GLY A 163 -12.73 -14.47 5.27
C GLY A 163 -12.18 -13.28 4.48
N GLY A 164 -11.90 -13.45 3.18
CA GLY A 164 -11.33 -12.40 2.33
C GLY A 164 -9.83 -12.16 2.55
N ARG A 165 -9.13 -13.11 3.17
CA ARG A 165 -7.71 -13.05 3.48
C ARG A 165 -7.01 -14.33 3.08
N TYR A 166 -5.73 -14.22 2.76
CA TYR A 166 -4.80 -15.34 2.71
C TYR A 166 -4.19 -15.52 4.09
N ARG A 167 -4.39 -16.68 4.69
CA ARG A 167 -3.80 -17.12 5.97
C ARG A 167 -2.67 -18.09 5.69
N VAL A 168 -1.60 -18.00 6.48
CA VAL A 168 -0.43 -18.85 6.35
C VAL A 168 -0.45 -19.86 7.49
N VAL A 169 -0.55 -21.15 7.14
CA VAL A 169 -0.56 -22.26 8.09
C VAL A 169 0.80 -22.94 8.02
N LEU A 170 1.51 -22.96 9.16
CA LEU A 170 2.76 -23.70 9.30
C LEU A 170 2.46 -25.20 9.52
N PRO A 171 3.37 -26.10 9.12
CA PRO A 171 3.23 -27.53 9.32
C PRO A 171 3.19 -27.94 10.80
#